data_AF-A0A2R6PE24-F1
#
_entry.id   AF-A0A2R6PE24-F1
#
_cell.length_a   1.000
_cell.length_b   1.000
_cell.length_c   1.000
_cell.angle_alpha   90.00
_cell.angle_beta   90.00
_cell.angle_gamma   90.00
#
_symmetry.space_group_name_H-M   'P 1'
#
loop_
_entity.id
_entity.type
_entity.pdbx_description
1 polymer ?
#
loop_
_entity_poly.entity_id
_entity_poly.type
_entity_poly.pdbx_seq_one_letter_code
_entity_poly.pdbx_strand_id
1 'polypeptide(L)'
;MVADKGKKMKIGDKVAEENTEPIDGNLVLSIEKLQEIQDELEKIDEEASDKVLEVEQKYNEIRKPVYEKRNDIIKSIPDFWLTAFLSHPALCDLLTEEDQKIFKYLSSLEVEDFKDVKSGYAITFNFNPNPYFVDAKLTKTFTFLDEGTIKITATPIKWKEGMGIPNGVIHEKKGNKRPHADESFFTWFSEAQQKDDMDEIQDE
;
A
#
# COMPACT_ATOMS: atom_id res chain seq x y z
N MET A 1 36.91 66.27 31.71
CA MET A 1 35.60 66.77 32.18
C MET A 1 34.82 67.29 30.98
N VAL A 2 33.98 66.44 30.37
CA VAL A 2 32.79 66.86 29.60
C VAL A 2 31.81 65.72 29.80
N ALA A 3 30.70 66.01 30.49
CA ALA A 3 29.67 65.04 30.83
C ALA A 3 28.68 64.95 29.67
N ASP A 4 28.53 63.77 29.07
CA ASP A 4 27.48 63.51 28.09
C ASP A 4 26.33 62.74 28.77
N LYS A 5 25.15 63.36 28.76
CA LYS A 5 23.93 62.87 29.43
C LYS A 5 23.14 62.03 28.43
N GLY A 6 23.40 60.72 28.42
CA GLY A 6 22.56 59.72 27.76
C GLY A 6 21.17 59.67 28.39
N LYS A 7 20.19 60.22 27.69
CA LYS A 7 18.78 60.31 28.07
C LYS A 7 18.12 58.92 27.97
N LYS A 8 17.78 58.32 29.12
CA LYS A 8 16.88 57.15 29.20
C LYS A 8 15.54 57.51 28.52
N MET A 9 15.19 56.80 27.46
CA MET A 9 13.86 56.89 26.85
C MET A 9 13.02 55.70 27.30
N LYS A 10 11.89 56.04 27.93
CA LYS A 10 10.88 55.15 28.49
C LYS A 10 10.34 54.20 27.43
N ILE A 11 10.22 52.94 27.85
CA ILE A 11 9.28 51.94 27.35
C ILE A 11 7.90 52.61 27.30
N GLY A 12 7.41 52.84 26.09
CA GLY A 12 6.03 53.20 25.83
C GLY A 12 5.35 51.97 25.26
N ASP A 13 4.41 51.43 26.03
CA ASP A 13 3.46 50.41 25.59
C ASP A 13 2.88 50.78 24.22
N LYS A 14 3.30 50.03 23.21
CA LYS A 14 2.49 49.78 22.03
C LYS A 14 2.23 48.28 22.03
N VAL A 15 1.24 47.89 22.83
CA VAL A 15 0.47 46.68 22.54
C VAL A 15 -0.06 46.90 21.14
N ALA A 16 0.52 46.20 20.18
CA ALA A 16 -0.13 45.97 18.91
C ALA A 16 -1.38 45.18 19.26
N GLU A 17 -2.52 45.86 19.32
CA GLU A 17 -3.81 45.21 19.19
C GLU A 17 -3.75 44.46 17.87
N GLU A 18 -3.57 43.13 17.94
CA GLU A 18 -3.92 42.24 16.85
C GLU A 18 -5.36 42.62 16.45
N ASN A 19 -5.52 43.14 15.24
CA ASN A 19 -6.82 43.32 14.60
C ASN A 19 -7.48 41.94 14.43
N THR A 20 -8.06 41.43 15.51
CA THR A 20 -9.12 40.45 15.45
C THR A 20 -10.39 41.24 15.24
N GLU A 21 -10.69 41.57 13.98
CA GLU A 21 -12.02 42.09 13.64
C GLU A 21 -13.06 41.08 14.17
N PRO A 22 -14.10 41.53 14.89
CA PRO A 22 -15.12 40.62 15.39
C PRO A 22 -15.76 39.93 14.19
N ILE A 23 -15.66 38.60 14.14
CA ILE A 23 -16.24 37.79 13.08
C ILE A 23 -17.74 38.14 13.00
N ASP A 24 -18.19 38.56 11.81
CA ASP A 24 -19.59 38.93 11.57
C ASP A 24 -20.50 37.75 11.95
N GLY A 25 -21.43 37.98 12.87
CA GLY A 25 -22.38 36.94 13.32
C GLY A 25 -23.20 36.36 12.16
N ASN A 26 -23.44 37.12 11.09
CA ASN A 26 -24.11 36.59 9.90
C ASN A 26 -23.20 35.64 9.09
N LEU A 27 -21.89 35.89 9.08
CA LEU A 27 -20.91 35.00 8.45
C LEU A 27 -20.83 33.68 9.21
N VAL A 28 -20.78 33.72 10.55
CA VAL A 28 -20.79 32.51 11.39
C VAL A 28 -22.04 31.66 11.12
N LEU A 29 -23.24 32.27 11.13
CA LEU A 29 -24.49 31.58 10.84
C LEU A 29 -24.53 30.98 9.41
N SER A 30 -23.86 31.62 8.46
CA SER A 30 -23.78 31.11 7.08
C SER A 30 -22.84 29.90 6.97
N ILE A 31 -21.73 29.92 7.72
CA ILE A 31 -20.78 28.79 7.81
C ILE A 31 -21.43 27.59 8.52
N GLU A 32 -22.17 27.81 9.61
CA GLU A 32 -22.90 26.74 10.30
C GLU A 32 -23.89 26.04 9.36
N LYS A 33 -24.68 26.80 8.60
CA LYS A 33 -25.59 26.22 7.58
C LYS A 33 -24.86 25.48 6.48
N LEU A 34 -23.69 25.97 6.06
CA LEU A 34 -22.87 25.28 5.08
C LEU A 34 -22.35 23.95 5.65
N GLN A 35 -21.94 23.92 6.93
CA GLN A 35 -21.52 22.70 7.60
C GLN A 35 -22.67 21.68 7.68
N GLU A 36 -23.89 22.11 8.02
CA GLU A 36 -25.07 21.23 8.02
C GLU A 36 -25.29 20.58 6.64
N ILE A 37 -25.12 21.35 5.55
CA ILE A 37 -25.23 20.81 4.18
C ILE A 37 -24.08 19.84 3.87
N GLN A 38 -22.85 20.11 4.33
CA GLN A 38 -21.72 19.20 4.17
C GLN A 38 -21.96 17.87 4.91
N ASP A 39 -22.50 17.92 6.12
CA ASP A 39 -22.86 16.73 6.90
C ASP A 39 -23.99 15.93 6.22
N GLU A 40 -24.91 16.59 5.52
CA GLU A 40 -25.93 15.92 4.69
C GLU A 40 -25.33 15.26 3.45
N LEU A 41 -24.37 15.92 2.79
CA LEU A 41 -23.66 15.35 1.65
C LEU A 41 -22.83 14.11 2.05
N GLU A 42 -22.13 14.17 3.19
CA GLU A 42 -21.35 13.04 3.70
C GLU A 42 -22.22 11.79 3.94
N LYS A 43 -23.44 11.98 4.48
CA LYS A 43 -24.40 10.87 4.65
C LYS A 43 -24.85 10.26 3.32
N ILE A 44 -25.04 11.09 2.29
CA ILE A 44 -25.41 10.60 0.95
C ILE A 44 -24.26 9.82 0.34
N ASP A 45 -23.03 10.30 0.51
CA ASP A 45 -21.82 9.62 0.03
C ASP A 45 -21.59 8.29 0.76
N GLU A 46 -21.84 8.23 2.07
CA GLU A 46 -21.81 6.99 2.85
C GLU A 46 -22.83 5.97 2.32
N GLU A 47 -24.09 6.38 2.09
CA GLU A 47 -25.12 5.50 1.53
C GLU A 47 -24.78 5.01 0.11
N ALA A 48 -24.18 5.88 -0.73
CA ALA A 48 -23.71 5.49 -2.05
C ALA A 48 -22.57 4.47 -1.95
N SER A 49 -21.63 4.71 -1.04
CA SER A 49 -20.49 3.83 -0.76
C SER A 49 -20.95 2.44 -0.29
N ASP A 50 -21.98 2.37 0.55
CA ASP A 50 -22.57 1.11 1.01
C ASP A 50 -23.24 0.32 -0.12
N LYS A 51 -24.00 1.00 -0.98
CA LYS A 51 -24.62 0.35 -2.14
C LYS A 51 -23.59 -0.22 -3.12
N VAL A 52 -22.47 0.48 -3.32
CA VAL A 52 -21.36 -0.03 -4.14
C VAL A 52 -20.80 -1.31 -3.51
N LEU A 53 -20.56 -1.29 -2.19
CA LEU A 53 -20.03 -2.44 -1.46
C LEU A 53 -20.96 -3.67 -1.55
N GLU A 54 -22.27 -3.48 -1.39
CA GLU A 54 -23.25 -4.57 -1.54
C GLU A 54 -23.21 -5.21 -2.94
N VAL A 55 -23.07 -4.39 -3.98
CA VAL A 55 -22.95 -4.86 -5.36
C VAL A 55 -21.66 -5.66 -5.54
N GLU A 56 -20.54 -5.17 -5.05
CA GLU A 56 -19.24 -5.85 -5.15
C GLU A 56 -19.26 -7.20 -4.42
N GLN A 57 -19.76 -7.24 -3.18
CA GLN A 57 -19.91 -8.47 -2.40
C GLN A 57 -20.74 -9.52 -3.16
N LYS A 58 -21.91 -9.10 -3.68
CA LYS A 58 -22.78 -9.99 -4.46
C LYS A 58 -22.07 -10.57 -5.68
N TYR A 59 -21.34 -9.76 -6.43
CA TYR A 59 -20.64 -10.25 -7.62
C TYR A 59 -19.42 -11.09 -7.28
N ASN A 60 -18.76 -10.86 -6.14
CA ASN A 60 -17.67 -11.71 -5.68
C ASN A 60 -18.15 -13.13 -5.36
N GLU A 61 -19.31 -13.28 -4.71
CA GLU A 61 -19.92 -14.60 -4.48
C GLU A 61 -20.29 -15.31 -5.79
N ILE A 62 -20.80 -14.57 -6.78
CA ILE A 62 -21.16 -15.13 -8.10
C ILE A 62 -19.91 -15.52 -8.90
N ARG A 63 -18.82 -14.74 -8.81
CA ARG A 63 -17.55 -14.99 -9.51
C ARG A 63 -16.79 -16.17 -8.93
N LYS A 64 -16.84 -16.37 -7.61
CA LYS A 64 -16.11 -17.44 -6.91
C LYS A 64 -16.26 -18.83 -7.54
N PRO A 65 -17.47 -19.40 -7.77
CA PRO A 65 -17.61 -20.72 -8.38
C PRO A 65 -17.12 -20.76 -9.83
N VAL A 66 -17.10 -19.63 -10.53
CA VAL A 66 -16.54 -19.53 -11.89
C VAL A 66 -15.01 -19.57 -11.83
N TYR A 67 -14.39 -18.87 -10.88
CA TYR A 67 -12.95 -18.93 -10.65
C TYR A 67 -12.48 -20.31 -10.21
N GLU A 68 -13.23 -21.00 -9.35
CA GLU A 68 -12.93 -22.38 -8.95
C GLU A 68 -12.95 -23.33 -10.16
N LYS A 69 -14.01 -23.27 -10.98
CA LYS A 69 -14.09 -24.04 -12.25
C LYS A 69 -12.93 -23.73 -13.18
N ARG A 70 -12.55 -22.45 -13.32
CA ARG A 70 -11.40 -22.03 -14.12
C ARG A 70 -10.11 -22.63 -13.56
N ASN A 71 -9.92 -22.59 -12.24
CA ASN A 71 -8.73 -23.10 -11.58
C ASN A 71 -8.57 -24.60 -11.81
N ASP A 72 -9.66 -25.37 -11.76
CA ASP A 72 -9.64 -26.82 -12.02
C ASP A 72 -9.23 -27.15 -13.46
N ILE A 73 -9.66 -26.36 -14.44
CA ILE A 73 -9.22 -26.52 -15.83
C ILE A 73 -7.74 -26.14 -15.96
N ILE A 74 -7.30 -25.03 -15.36
CA ILE A 74 -5.91 -24.55 -15.43
C ILE A 74 -4.93 -25.59 -14.90
N LYS A 75 -5.28 -26.35 -13.85
CA LYS A 75 -4.44 -27.44 -13.31
C LYS A 75 -4.03 -28.49 -14.36
N SER A 76 -4.80 -28.64 -15.43
CA SER A 76 -4.50 -29.58 -16.53
C SER A 76 -3.59 -29.00 -17.61
N ILE A 77 -3.28 -27.69 -17.56
CA ILE A 77 -2.47 -26.98 -18.53
C ILE A 77 -1.06 -26.76 -17.94
N PRO A 78 -0.02 -27.44 -18.45
CA PRO A 78 1.34 -27.27 -17.94
C PRO A 78 1.83 -25.82 -18.08
N ASP A 79 2.60 -25.37 -17.07
CA ASP A 79 3.26 -24.06 -17.05
C ASP A 79 2.33 -22.86 -17.33
N PHE A 80 1.02 -22.99 -17.09
CA PHE A 80 0.03 -21.96 -17.44
C PHE A 80 0.36 -20.61 -16.81
N TRP A 81 0.58 -20.56 -15.49
CA TRP A 81 0.82 -19.30 -14.79
C TRP A 81 2.18 -18.70 -15.13
N LEU A 82 3.23 -19.51 -15.30
CA LEU A 82 4.52 -19.05 -15.80
C LEU A 82 4.35 -18.39 -17.19
N THR A 83 3.66 -19.07 -18.10
CA THR A 83 3.39 -18.57 -19.45
C THR A 83 2.58 -17.29 -19.43
N ALA A 84 1.55 -17.22 -18.55
CA ALA A 84 0.71 -16.04 -18.40
C ALA A 84 1.50 -14.81 -17.91
N PHE A 85 2.39 -14.99 -16.92
CA PHE A 85 3.25 -13.91 -16.42
C PHE A 85 4.24 -13.44 -17.49
N LEU A 86 4.91 -14.37 -18.18
CA LEU A 86 5.88 -14.04 -19.23
C LEU A 86 5.23 -13.38 -20.47
N SER A 87 3.95 -13.64 -20.70
CA SER A 87 3.20 -13.01 -21.80
C SER A 87 2.68 -11.62 -21.44
N HIS A 88 2.66 -11.24 -20.16
CA HIS A 88 2.13 -9.96 -19.71
C HIS A 88 3.21 -8.87 -19.75
N PRO A 89 3.02 -7.75 -20.47
CA PRO A 89 4.07 -6.77 -20.72
C PRO A 89 4.74 -6.18 -19.48
N ALA A 90 4.03 -6.07 -18.36
CA ALA A 90 4.58 -5.52 -17.12
C ALA A 90 5.07 -6.59 -16.12
N LEU A 91 4.65 -7.84 -16.28
CA LEU A 91 4.99 -8.91 -15.32
C LEU A 91 6.15 -9.78 -15.81
N CYS A 92 6.39 -9.81 -17.11
CA CYS A 92 7.50 -10.59 -17.69
C CYS A 92 8.86 -10.14 -17.15
N ASP A 93 9.04 -8.84 -16.96
CA ASP A 93 10.28 -8.23 -16.51
C ASP A 93 10.51 -8.40 -14.99
N LEU A 94 9.51 -8.89 -14.26
CA LEU A 94 9.62 -9.16 -12.82
C LEU A 94 10.24 -10.53 -12.51
N LEU A 95 10.31 -11.44 -13.49
CA LEU A 95 10.77 -12.82 -13.29
C LEU A 95 12.17 -13.03 -13.84
N THR A 96 13.13 -13.26 -12.94
CA THR A 96 14.48 -13.70 -13.32
C THR A 96 14.47 -15.14 -13.84
N GLU A 97 15.55 -15.58 -14.50
CA GLU A 97 15.67 -16.96 -14.98
C GLU A 97 15.52 -18.01 -13.86
N GLU A 98 15.99 -17.70 -12.64
CA GLU A 98 15.81 -18.59 -11.48
C GLU A 98 14.36 -18.57 -10.99
N ASP A 99 13.70 -17.41 -10.96
CA ASP A 99 12.28 -17.31 -10.57
C ASP A 99 11.39 -18.13 -11.51
N GLN A 100 11.69 -18.11 -12.81
CA GLN A 100 10.95 -18.90 -13.79
C GLN A 100 11.01 -20.41 -13.47
N LYS A 101 12.12 -20.92 -12.94
CA LYS A 101 12.22 -22.34 -12.52
C LYS A 101 11.33 -22.64 -11.32
N ILE A 102 11.19 -21.70 -10.39
CA ILE A 102 10.29 -21.80 -9.24
C ILE A 102 8.82 -21.71 -9.71
N PHE A 103 8.52 -20.80 -10.63
CA PHE A 103 7.18 -20.60 -11.19
C PHE A 103 6.63 -21.81 -11.95
N LYS A 104 7.48 -22.74 -12.42
CA LYS A 104 7.02 -24.05 -12.94
C LYS A 104 6.25 -24.88 -11.91
N TYR A 105 6.45 -24.61 -10.62
CA TYR A 105 5.73 -25.28 -9.53
C TYR A 105 4.47 -24.51 -9.09
N LEU A 106 4.20 -23.33 -9.66
CA LEU A 106 3.00 -22.54 -9.34
C LEU A 106 1.75 -23.24 -9.91
N SER A 107 0.92 -23.78 -9.01
CA SER A 107 -0.27 -24.55 -9.36
C SER A 107 -1.51 -23.67 -9.50
N SER A 108 -1.62 -22.62 -8.69
CA SER A 108 -2.71 -21.65 -8.80
C SER A 108 -2.34 -20.27 -8.25
N LEU A 109 -3.02 -19.26 -8.78
CA LEU A 109 -2.98 -17.89 -8.30
C LEU A 109 -4.41 -17.47 -7.93
N GLU A 110 -4.58 -17.01 -6.71
CA GLU A 110 -5.86 -16.59 -6.15
C GLU A 110 -5.75 -15.13 -5.71
N VAL A 111 -6.73 -14.32 -6.10
CA VAL A 111 -6.89 -12.94 -5.63
C VAL A 111 -8.25 -12.88 -4.96
N GLU A 112 -8.26 -12.63 -3.66
CA GLU A 112 -9.47 -12.63 -2.85
C GLU A 112 -9.61 -11.27 -2.16
N ASP A 113 -10.69 -10.56 -2.47
CA ASP A 113 -11.10 -9.38 -1.71
C ASP A 113 -11.57 -9.81 -0.32
N PHE A 114 -11.39 -8.92 0.66
CA PHE A 114 -11.96 -9.13 1.99
C PHE A 114 -13.49 -9.05 1.94
N LYS A 115 -14.14 -9.54 3.00
CA LYS A 115 -15.61 -9.48 3.12
C LYS A 115 -16.10 -8.04 3.00
N ASP A 116 -15.41 -7.13 3.65
CA ASP A 116 -15.51 -5.72 3.33
C ASP A 116 -14.48 -5.41 2.24
N VAL A 117 -14.93 -5.22 1.01
CA VAL A 117 -14.08 -5.01 -0.17
C VAL A 117 -13.23 -3.74 -0.03
N LYS A 118 -13.69 -2.75 0.75
CA LYS A 118 -12.95 -1.52 1.04
C LYS A 118 -11.80 -1.74 2.03
N SER A 119 -11.81 -2.84 2.78
CA SER A 119 -10.80 -3.13 3.81
C SER A 119 -9.54 -3.81 3.26
N GLY A 120 -9.55 -4.28 2.00
CA GLY A 120 -8.36 -4.81 1.34
C GLY A 120 -8.55 -6.14 0.60
N TYR A 121 -7.42 -6.73 0.21
CA TYR A 121 -7.37 -7.98 -0.56
C TYR A 121 -6.11 -8.78 -0.27
N ALA A 122 -6.13 -10.06 -0.62
CA ALA A 122 -4.98 -10.95 -0.53
C ALA A 122 -4.67 -11.60 -1.89
N ILE A 123 -3.38 -11.64 -2.23
CA ILE A 123 -2.86 -12.35 -3.39
C ILE A 123 -2.12 -13.59 -2.90
N THR A 124 -2.59 -14.75 -3.32
CA THR A 124 -2.13 -16.07 -2.90
C THR A 124 -1.53 -16.83 -4.08
N PHE A 125 -0.27 -17.21 -3.94
CA PHE A 125 0.43 -18.10 -4.87
C PHE A 125 0.53 -19.49 -4.24
N ASN A 126 -0.11 -20.48 -4.86
CA ASN A 126 -0.10 -21.86 -4.39
C ASN A 126 0.90 -22.68 -5.20
N PHE A 127 1.80 -23.39 -4.53
CA PHE A 127 2.88 -24.16 -5.14
C PHE A 127 2.71 -25.66 -4.90
N ASN A 128 3.02 -26.45 -5.91
CA ASN A 128 3.27 -27.88 -5.75
C ASN A 128 4.57 -28.11 -4.95
N PRO A 129 4.78 -29.31 -4.39
CA PRO A 129 6.05 -29.67 -3.76
C PRO A 129 7.22 -29.39 -4.70
N ASN A 130 8.17 -28.57 -4.24
CA ASN A 130 9.26 -28.06 -5.05
C ASN A 130 10.60 -28.12 -4.27
N PRO A 131 11.76 -28.06 -4.93
CA PRO A 131 13.06 -28.16 -4.27
C PRO A 131 13.51 -26.88 -3.55
N TYR A 132 12.81 -25.76 -3.69
CA TYR A 132 13.30 -24.43 -3.30
C TYR A 132 12.88 -24.01 -1.89
N PHE A 133 11.60 -24.19 -1.53
CA PHE A 133 11.06 -23.86 -0.21
C PHE A 133 10.05 -24.91 0.26
N VAL A 134 9.67 -24.84 1.53
CA VAL A 134 8.73 -25.80 2.14
C VAL A 134 7.27 -25.34 2.07
N ASP A 135 7.02 -24.05 1.96
CA ASP A 135 5.68 -23.48 1.99
C ASP A 135 4.87 -23.89 0.74
N ALA A 136 3.65 -24.36 0.91
CA ALA A 136 2.74 -24.67 -0.20
C ALA A 136 1.98 -23.43 -0.70
N LYS A 137 1.97 -22.35 0.10
CA LYS A 137 1.23 -21.12 -0.17
C LYS A 137 2.06 -19.92 0.27
N LEU A 138 2.24 -18.96 -0.64
CA LEU A 138 2.81 -17.65 -0.35
C LEU A 138 1.72 -16.60 -0.55
N THR A 139 1.38 -15.88 0.51
CA THR A 139 0.32 -14.86 0.50
C THR A 139 0.90 -13.49 0.78
N LYS A 140 0.52 -12.49 0.00
CA LYS A 140 0.71 -11.08 0.32
C LYS A 140 -0.65 -10.41 0.44
N THR A 141 -0.86 -9.73 1.56
CA THR A 141 -2.14 -9.17 1.99
C THR A 141 -1.99 -7.67 2.15
N PHE A 142 -2.90 -6.94 1.54
CA PHE A 142 -3.01 -5.48 1.59
C PHE A 142 -4.26 -5.16 2.39
N THR A 143 -4.11 -4.47 3.51
CA THR A 143 -5.22 -4.04 4.36
C THR A 143 -5.28 -2.53 4.37
N PHE A 144 -6.42 -1.97 3.99
CA PHE A 144 -6.68 -0.54 3.97
C PHE A 144 -7.31 -0.14 5.30
N LEU A 145 -6.72 0.84 5.97
CA LEU A 145 -7.19 1.37 7.25
C LEU A 145 -7.86 2.73 7.02
N ASP A 146 -8.77 3.12 7.92
CA ASP A 146 -9.63 4.30 7.78
C ASP A 146 -8.86 5.64 7.63
N GLU A 147 -7.60 5.68 8.08
CA GLU A 147 -6.71 6.85 7.98
C GLU A 147 -5.97 6.95 6.63
N GLY A 148 -6.32 6.11 5.65
CA GLY A 148 -5.62 6.03 4.35
C GLY A 148 -4.32 5.22 4.40
N THR A 149 -3.94 4.73 5.58
CA THR A 149 -2.75 3.90 5.80
C THR A 149 -2.96 2.49 5.26
N ILE A 150 -1.99 1.98 4.49
CA ILE A 150 -2.00 0.62 3.95
C ILE A 150 -1.08 -0.27 4.77
N LYS A 151 -1.64 -1.27 5.46
CA LYS A 151 -0.86 -2.32 6.12
C LYS A 151 -0.61 -3.47 5.16
N ILE A 152 0.65 -3.72 4.85
CA ILE A 152 1.08 -4.83 4.00
C ILE A 152 1.67 -5.94 4.87
N THR A 153 1.17 -7.16 4.70
CA THR A 153 1.73 -8.36 5.35
C THR A 153 1.99 -9.43 4.30
N ALA A 154 3.04 -10.23 4.50
CA ALA A 154 3.43 -11.25 3.54
C ALA A 154 3.89 -12.52 4.27
N THR A 155 3.73 -13.67 3.61
CA THR A 155 4.23 -14.95 4.12
C THR A 155 5.75 -14.98 4.02
N PRO A 156 6.49 -15.11 5.14
CA PRO A 156 7.94 -15.27 5.09
C PRO A 156 8.29 -16.61 4.44
N ILE A 157 9.15 -16.59 3.42
CA ILE A 157 9.50 -17.78 2.64
C ILE A 157 10.54 -18.61 3.41
N LYS A 158 10.22 -19.88 3.65
CA LYS A 158 11.12 -20.84 4.31
C LYS A 158 11.89 -21.63 3.27
N TRP A 159 12.99 -21.04 2.83
CA TRP A 159 13.91 -21.65 1.87
C TRP A 159 14.53 -22.94 2.39
N LYS A 160 14.70 -23.92 1.50
CA LYS A 160 15.44 -25.15 1.75
C LYS A 160 16.94 -24.88 1.71
N GLU A 161 17.72 -25.79 2.28
CA GLU A 161 19.17 -25.66 2.40
C GLU A 161 19.82 -25.43 1.03
N GLY A 162 20.63 -24.38 0.92
CA GLY A 162 21.32 -24.00 -0.32
C GLY A 162 20.42 -23.40 -1.43
N MET A 163 19.12 -23.25 -1.18
CA MET A 163 18.14 -22.75 -2.17
C MET A 163 17.63 -21.34 -1.87
N GLY A 164 18.07 -20.74 -0.76
CA GLY A 164 17.79 -19.34 -0.47
C GLY A 164 18.42 -18.43 -1.52
N ILE A 165 17.67 -17.43 -1.97
CA ILE A 165 18.18 -16.40 -2.87
C ILE A 165 19.27 -15.62 -2.11
N PRO A 166 20.44 -15.34 -2.71
CA PRO A 166 21.56 -14.68 -2.04
C PRO A 166 21.32 -13.21 -1.63
N ASN A 167 20.09 -12.69 -1.73
CA ASN A 167 19.77 -11.30 -1.39
C ASN A 167 19.28 -11.19 0.06
N GLY A 168 20.17 -11.52 1.00
CA GLY A 168 19.90 -11.41 2.45
C GLY A 168 21.13 -11.38 3.35
N VAL A 169 22.34 -11.58 2.81
CA VAL A 169 23.58 -11.20 3.50
C VAL A 169 23.99 -9.83 2.95
N ILE A 170 23.89 -8.80 3.79
CA ILE A 170 24.42 -7.47 3.51
C ILE A 170 25.95 -7.61 3.36
N HIS A 171 26.42 -7.82 2.13
CA HIS A 171 27.79 -7.48 1.79
C HIS A 171 27.79 -6.01 1.40
N GLU A 172 28.22 -5.15 2.32
CA GLU A 172 28.59 -3.76 2.01
C GLU A 172 29.61 -3.76 0.87
N LYS A 173 29.16 -3.48 -0.36
CA LYS A 173 30.06 -3.16 -1.46
C LYS A 173 29.96 -1.67 -1.74
N LYS A 174 30.98 -0.95 -1.28
CA LYS A 174 31.33 0.41 -1.72
C LYS A 174 31.52 0.43 -3.24
N GLY A 175 30.59 1.05 -3.96
CA GLY A 175 30.73 1.27 -5.40
C GLY A 175 29.61 2.14 -5.95
N ASN A 176 29.95 3.33 -6.43
CA ASN A 176 29.00 4.40 -6.81
C ASN A 176 28.39 4.22 -8.22
N LYS A 177 28.01 2.99 -8.58
CA LYS A 177 27.24 2.67 -9.80
C LYS A 177 26.38 1.44 -9.50
N ARG A 178 25.05 1.58 -9.48
CA ARG A 178 24.13 0.44 -9.33
C ARG A 178 24.28 -0.45 -10.57
N PRO A 179 24.75 -1.71 -10.46
CA PRO A 179 24.37 -2.69 -11.46
C PRO A 179 22.88 -2.99 -11.23
N HIS A 180 22.09 -3.15 -12.29
CA HIS A 180 20.85 -3.94 -12.19
C HIS A 180 21.28 -5.34 -11.74
N ALA A 181 21.31 -5.59 -10.44
CA ALA A 181 21.31 -6.95 -9.94
C ALA A 181 19.89 -7.45 -10.16
N ASP A 182 19.76 -8.55 -10.88
CA ASP A 182 18.52 -9.27 -11.13
C ASP A 182 17.83 -9.54 -9.79
N GLU A 183 16.93 -8.63 -9.40
CA GLU A 183 16.19 -8.74 -8.16
C GLU A 183 15.12 -9.81 -8.37
N SER A 184 15.20 -10.87 -7.55
CA SER A 184 14.24 -11.97 -7.63
C SER A 184 12.85 -11.47 -7.26
N PHE A 185 11.83 -11.91 -8.00
CA PHE A 185 10.42 -11.68 -7.68
C PHE A 185 10.06 -11.97 -6.22
N PHE A 186 10.69 -12.98 -5.62
CA PHE A 186 10.36 -13.41 -4.27
C PHE A 186 10.82 -12.43 -3.18
N THR A 187 11.64 -11.41 -3.49
CA THR A 187 11.90 -10.31 -2.55
C THR A 187 10.65 -9.50 -2.24
N TRP A 188 9.65 -9.50 -3.15
CA TRP A 188 8.35 -8.86 -2.93
C TRP A 188 7.62 -9.38 -1.69
N PHE A 189 7.85 -10.62 -1.25
CA PHE A 189 7.29 -11.16 0.00
C PHE A 189 8.04 -10.70 1.26
N SER A 190 9.19 -10.03 1.11
CA SER A 190 9.98 -9.45 2.20
C SER A 190 9.71 -7.96 2.39
N GLU A 191 9.15 -7.27 1.40
CA GLU A 191 8.78 -5.84 1.42
C GLU A 191 7.56 -5.53 2.30
N ALA A 192 7.42 -6.21 3.44
CA ALA A 192 6.39 -5.91 4.42
C ALA A 192 6.91 -4.82 5.35
N GLN A 193 6.86 -3.55 4.91
CA GLN A 193 6.71 -2.29 5.69
C GLN A 193 6.94 -1.11 4.74
N GLN A 194 5.91 -0.28 4.50
CA GLN A 194 6.20 1.12 4.19
C GLN A 194 6.68 1.76 5.49
N LYS A 195 7.89 2.32 5.46
CA LYS A 195 8.24 3.40 6.38
C LYS A 195 7.28 4.53 6.09
N ASP A 196 6.67 5.08 7.14
CA ASP A 196 6.02 6.38 7.09
C ASP A 196 7.09 7.45 6.76
N ASP A 197 7.47 7.57 5.50
CA ASP A 197 8.17 8.76 4.99
C ASP A 197 7.08 9.81 4.69
N MET A 198 6.40 10.22 5.77
CA MET A 198 5.76 11.54 5.85
C MET A 198 6.88 12.56 6.06
N ASP A 199 7.70 12.75 5.02
CA ASP A 199 8.67 13.84 4.98
C ASP A 199 7.88 15.16 4.95
N GLU A 200 8.01 15.88 6.07
CA GLU A 200 7.73 17.28 6.32
C GLU A 200 7.33 18.09 5.06
N ILE A 201 6.03 18.37 4.93
CA ILE A 201 5.62 19.62 4.28
C ILE A 201 6.03 20.72 5.27
N GLN A 202 7.25 21.24 5.12
CA GLN A 202 7.60 22.56 5.64
C GLN A 202 6.81 23.57 4.82
N ASP A 203 5.79 24.15 5.46
CA ASP A 203 5.15 25.37 4.99
C ASP A 203 6.21 26.49 4.91
N GLU A 204 6.42 27.03 3.70
CA GLU A 204 6.96 28.38 3.49
C GLU A 204 5.81 29.38 3.29
#